data_AF-A0A6G3PQC6-F1
#
_entry.id   AF-A0A6G3PQC6-F1
#
_cell.length_a   1.000
_cell.length_b   1.000
_cell.length_c   1.000
_cell.angle_alpha   90.00
_cell.angle_beta   90.00
_cell.angle_gamma   90.00
#
_symmetry.space_group_name_H-M   'P 1'
#
loop_
_entity.id
_entity.type
_entity.pdbx_description
1 polymer ?
#
loop_
_entity_poly.entity_id
_entity_poly.type
_entity_poly.pdbx_seq_one_letter_code
_entity_poly.pdbx_strand_id
1 'polypeptide(L)'
;MTSPSAARKVARVVLLDPDDRVLLLHGHEPDDPADDWWFTPGGGLEGDENREQAARRELVEETGIADVELGPLLWTRICSFPFAGRRWHQDEWYYLARTTRTDTAPQGLTDLERRSVAGLRWWTSAELLSTRETVYPTRLAELLRTLLDEGPPRDPLVLAPEIV
;
A
#
# COMPACT_ATOMS: atom_id res chain seq x y z
N MET A 1 -6.17 8.51 -31.73
CA MET A 1 -5.28 8.85 -30.61
C MET A 1 -6.13 8.84 -29.36
N THR A 2 -6.14 7.73 -28.63
CA THR A 2 -6.84 7.62 -27.34
C THR A 2 -6.12 8.54 -26.36
N SER A 3 -6.83 9.51 -25.78
CA SER A 3 -6.29 10.30 -24.66
C SER A 3 -5.76 9.33 -23.59
N PRO A 4 -4.59 9.59 -22.97
CA PRO A 4 -4.15 8.76 -21.86
C PRO A 4 -5.26 8.77 -20.80
N SER A 5 -5.75 7.59 -20.41
CA SER A 5 -6.75 7.50 -19.35
C SER A 5 -6.17 8.17 -18.11
N ALA A 6 -6.91 9.09 -17.49
CA ALA A 6 -6.47 9.73 -16.25
C ALA A 6 -6.08 8.66 -15.22
N ALA A 7 -4.99 8.91 -14.49
CA ALA A 7 -4.51 7.98 -13.48
C ALA A 7 -5.60 7.72 -12.44
N ARG A 8 -5.78 6.44 -12.06
CA ARG A 8 -6.70 6.06 -10.99
C ARG A 8 -6.18 6.67 -9.69
N LYS A 9 -7.04 7.41 -8.99
CA LYS A 9 -6.72 7.94 -7.66
C LYS A 9 -6.71 6.78 -6.66
N VAL A 10 -5.60 6.64 -5.94
CA VAL A 10 -5.36 5.54 -5.00
C VAL A 10 -4.93 6.10 -3.64
N ALA A 11 -5.37 5.45 -2.58
CA ALA A 11 -4.99 5.72 -1.21
C ALA A 11 -4.35 4.46 -0.62
N ARG A 12 -3.19 4.62 0.00
CA ARG A 12 -2.36 3.59 0.59
C ARG A 12 -2.18 3.89 2.08
N VAL A 13 -2.00 2.86 2.89
CA VAL A 13 -1.82 3.00 4.34
C VAL A 13 -0.49 2.41 4.78
N VAL A 14 0.37 3.26 5.33
CA VAL A 14 1.56 2.85 6.09
C VAL A 14 1.08 2.59 7.52
N LEU A 15 0.59 1.38 7.77
CA LEU A 15 0.09 0.98 9.08
C LEU A 15 1.24 0.46 9.94
N LEU A 16 1.48 1.12 11.08
CA LEU A 16 2.49 0.70 12.05
C LEU A 16 1.85 0.11 13.31
N ASP A 17 2.44 -0.95 13.82
CA ASP A 17 2.10 -1.51 15.13
C ASP A 17 2.93 -0.87 16.27
N PRO A 18 2.78 -1.30 17.54
CA PRO A 18 3.55 -0.76 18.66
C PRO A 18 5.05 -1.08 18.62
N ASP A 19 5.46 -2.05 17.80
CA ASP A 19 6.86 -2.45 17.61
C ASP A 19 7.49 -1.77 16.37
N ASP A 20 6.79 -0.76 15.81
CA ASP A 20 7.18 -0.03 14.60
C ASP A 20 7.39 -0.92 13.36
N ARG A 21 6.65 -2.04 13.30
CA ARG A 21 6.55 -2.87 12.09
C ARG A 21 5.46 -2.33 11.17
N VAL A 22 5.70 -2.38 9.86
CA VAL A 22 4.71 -2.05 8.84
C VAL A 22 3.96 -3.29 8.37
N LEU A 23 2.64 -3.22 8.25
CA LEU A 23 1.84 -4.29 7.66
C LEU A 23 1.89 -4.20 6.13
N LEU A 24 2.24 -5.31 5.47
CA LEU A 24 2.23 -5.45 4.01
C LEU A 24 1.39 -6.66 3.59
N LEU A 25 0.81 -6.58 2.39
CA LEU A 25 0.14 -7.66 1.67
C LEU A 25 1.12 -8.29 0.70
N HIS A 26 1.07 -9.62 0.58
CA HIS A 26 1.81 -10.39 -0.41
C HIS A 26 0.91 -10.63 -1.63
N GLY A 27 1.20 -9.91 -2.72
CA GLY A 27 0.51 -10.04 -3.99
C GLY A 27 1.29 -10.89 -4.98
N HIS A 28 0.60 -11.41 -5.99
CA HIS A 28 1.20 -12.06 -7.15
C HIS A 28 0.32 -11.90 -8.38
N GLU A 29 0.87 -12.10 -9.59
CA GLU A 29 0.05 -12.17 -10.79
C GLU A 29 -0.93 -13.36 -10.69
N PRO A 30 -2.24 -13.20 -10.99
CA PRO A 30 -3.21 -14.29 -10.86
C PRO A 30 -2.87 -15.50 -11.74
N ASP A 31 -2.24 -15.25 -12.89
CA ASP A 31 -1.87 -16.28 -13.87
C ASP A 31 -0.42 -16.78 -13.71
N ASP A 32 0.39 -16.11 -12.88
CA ASP A 32 1.77 -16.51 -12.55
C ASP A 32 2.13 -16.19 -11.08
N PRO A 33 1.84 -17.10 -10.14
CA PRO A 33 2.14 -16.89 -8.72
C PRO A 33 3.63 -16.75 -8.37
N ALA A 34 4.54 -17.00 -9.32
CA ALA A 34 5.98 -16.79 -9.10
C ALA A 34 6.40 -15.34 -9.37
N ASP A 35 5.57 -14.54 -10.05
CA ASP A 35 5.71 -13.09 -10.14
C ASP A 35 4.97 -12.46 -8.97
N ASP A 36 5.69 -12.27 -7.85
CA ASP A 36 5.15 -11.84 -6.57
C ASP A 36 5.85 -10.61 -5.98
N TRP A 37 5.14 -9.90 -5.11
CA TRP A 37 5.62 -8.67 -4.48
C TRP A 37 4.86 -8.34 -3.20
N TRP A 38 5.48 -7.55 -2.33
CA TRP A 38 4.84 -6.96 -1.16
C TRP A 38 4.45 -5.51 -1.40
N PHE A 39 3.29 -5.11 -0.88
CA PHE A 39 2.80 -3.74 -0.99
C PHE A 39 1.94 -3.38 0.23
N THR A 40 1.75 -2.08 0.46
CA THR A 40 0.92 -1.59 1.57
C THR A 40 -0.56 -1.82 1.31
N PRO A 41 -1.39 -2.00 2.36
CA PRO A 41 -2.84 -1.95 2.23
C PRO A 41 -3.30 -0.68 1.53
N GLY A 42 -4.40 -0.79 0.78
CA GLY A 42 -5.04 0.33 0.12
C GLY A 42 -5.42 0.04 -1.33
N GLY A 43 -6.37 0.83 -1.82
CA GLY A 43 -6.93 0.73 -3.14
C GLY A 43 -7.41 2.08 -3.64
N GLY A 44 -8.20 2.06 -4.70
CA GLY A 44 -8.60 3.28 -5.39
C GLY A 44 -10.01 3.69 -5.07
N LEU A 45 -10.27 4.97 -5.33
CA LEU A 45 -11.52 5.61 -4.98
C LEU A 45 -12.71 4.91 -5.64
N GLU A 46 -13.77 4.74 -4.85
CA GLU A 46 -15.09 4.27 -5.25
C GLU A 46 -16.14 5.35 -5.05
N GLY A 47 -17.00 5.54 -6.06
CA GLY A 47 -18.04 6.56 -6.03
C GLY A 47 -17.50 7.97 -5.78
N ASP A 48 -18.05 8.62 -4.75
CA ASP A 48 -17.73 10.00 -4.37
C ASP A 48 -16.76 10.09 -3.18
N GLU A 49 -16.13 8.97 -2.79
CA GLU A 49 -15.24 8.96 -1.64
C GLU A 49 -13.97 9.79 -1.89
N ASN A 50 -13.46 10.41 -0.83
CA ASN A 50 -12.13 11.01 -0.82
C ASN A 50 -11.06 9.96 -0.49
N ARG A 51 -9.79 10.33 -0.61
CA ARG A 51 -8.66 9.42 -0.37
C ARG A 51 -8.55 8.90 1.06
N GLU A 52 -8.91 9.70 2.06
CA GLU A 52 -8.90 9.25 3.45
C GLU A 52 -10.01 8.24 3.71
N GLN A 53 -11.19 8.44 3.10
CA GLN A 53 -12.29 7.48 3.15
C GLN A 53 -11.89 6.16 2.48
N ALA A 54 -11.29 6.21 1.29
CA ALA A 54 -10.76 5.04 0.60
C ALA A 54 -9.72 4.30 1.46
N ALA A 55 -8.74 5.01 2.01
CA ALA A 55 -7.72 4.41 2.88
C ALA A 55 -8.32 3.66 4.08
N ARG A 56 -9.34 4.23 4.73
CA ARG A 56 -10.01 3.59 5.87
C ARG A 56 -10.82 2.36 5.46
N ARG A 57 -11.56 2.46 4.35
CA ARG A 57 -12.36 1.35 3.81
C ARG A 57 -11.46 0.17 3.46
N GLU A 58 -10.45 0.42 2.63
CA GLU A 58 -9.51 -0.60 2.14
C GLU A 58 -8.76 -1.26 3.30
N LEU A 59 -8.32 -0.47 4.29
CA LEU A 59 -7.65 -1.02 5.46
C LEU A 59 -8.56 -2.03 6.20
N VAL A 60 -9.85 -1.72 6.37
CA VAL A 60 -10.81 -2.63 7.01
C VAL A 60 -11.07 -3.86 6.16
N GLU A 61 -11.23 -3.69 4.85
CA GLU A 61 -11.57 -4.77 3.91
C GLU A 61 -10.42 -5.78 3.77
N GLU A 62 -9.20 -5.27 3.60
CA GLU A 62 -8.00 -6.07 3.33
C GLU A 62 -7.35 -6.66 4.58
N THR A 63 -7.50 -6.00 5.74
CA THR A 63 -6.78 -6.41 6.96
C THR A 63 -7.68 -6.79 8.12
N GLY A 64 -8.95 -6.38 8.11
CA GLY A 64 -9.86 -6.51 9.25
C GLY A 64 -9.65 -5.49 10.36
N ILE A 65 -8.62 -4.62 10.26
CA ILE A 65 -8.28 -3.66 11.29
C ILE A 65 -9.10 -2.38 11.11
N ALA A 66 -10.04 -2.16 12.03
CA ALA A 66 -10.93 -0.99 12.06
C ALA A 66 -10.49 0.08 13.07
N ASP A 67 -11.26 1.17 13.18
CA ASP A 67 -11.11 2.24 14.20
C ASP A 67 -9.71 2.86 14.29
N VAL A 68 -8.95 2.79 13.19
CA VAL A 68 -7.63 3.38 13.11
C VAL A 68 -7.76 4.85 12.75
N GLU A 69 -7.11 5.72 13.53
CA GLU A 69 -6.97 7.12 13.18
C GLU A 69 -5.88 7.27 12.10
N LEU A 70 -6.26 7.81 10.94
CA LEU A 70 -5.27 8.20 9.93
C LEU A 70 -4.52 9.43 10.42
N GLY A 71 -3.20 9.34 10.40
CA GLY A 71 -2.29 10.45 10.57
C GLY A 71 -2.06 11.21 9.26
N PRO A 72 -0.94 11.96 9.16
CA PRO A 72 -0.68 12.82 8.01
C PRO A 72 -0.43 12.02 6.72
N LEU A 73 -0.62 12.71 5.60
CA LEU A 73 -0.14 12.26 4.30
C LEU A 73 1.38 12.30 4.27
N LEU A 74 2.00 11.14 4.09
CA LEU A 74 3.45 10.98 4.08
C LEU A 74 4.01 11.25 2.69
N TRP A 75 3.49 10.54 1.70
CA TRP A 75 4.07 10.45 0.36
C TRP A 75 3.01 10.46 -0.72
N THR A 76 3.40 10.93 -1.91
CA THR A 76 2.60 10.79 -3.14
C THR A 76 3.44 10.18 -4.24
N ARG A 77 2.82 9.40 -5.12
CA ARG A 77 3.53 8.68 -6.20
C ARG A 77 2.65 8.48 -7.43
N ILE A 78 3.23 8.70 -8.61
CA ILE A 78 2.66 8.21 -9.86
C ILE A 78 3.33 6.89 -10.23
N CYS A 79 2.56 5.83 -10.44
CA CYS A 79 3.11 4.55 -10.88
C CYS A 79 2.29 3.94 -12.03
N SER A 80 2.93 3.05 -12.77
CA SER A 80 2.32 2.33 -13.86
C SER A 80 2.91 0.94 -13.95
N PHE A 81 2.08 -0.10 -13.98
CA PHE A 81 2.55 -1.49 -13.99
C PHE A 81 1.53 -2.42 -14.68
N PRO A 82 1.97 -3.52 -15.30
CA PRO A 82 1.07 -4.59 -15.74
C PRO A 82 0.57 -5.38 -14.53
N PHE A 83 -0.73 -5.70 -14.50
CA PHE A 83 -1.32 -6.62 -13.54
C PHE A 83 -2.68 -7.11 -14.05
N ALA A 84 -2.94 -8.41 -13.92
CA ALA A 84 -4.17 -9.08 -14.36
C ALA A 84 -4.48 -8.81 -15.84
N GLY A 85 -3.47 -8.92 -16.70
CA GLY A 85 -3.62 -8.78 -18.16
C GLY A 85 -3.87 -7.35 -18.65
N ARG A 86 -3.79 -6.34 -17.78
CA ARG A 86 -3.92 -4.92 -18.17
C ARG A 86 -2.83 -4.06 -17.55
N ARG A 87 -2.60 -2.88 -18.15
CA ARG A 87 -1.75 -1.86 -17.54
C ARG A 87 -2.58 -0.97 -16.62
N TRP A 88 -2.10 -0.80 -15.40
CA TRP A 88 -2.63 0.12 -14.40
C TRP A 88 -1.82 1.40 -14.41
N HIS A 89 -2.50 2.53 -14.22
CA HIS A 89 -1.88 3.85 -14.03
C HIS A 89 -2.48 4.44 -12.75
N GLN A 90 -1.66 4.74 -11.75
CA GLN A 90 -2.13 5.14 -10.43
C GLN A 90 -1.48 6.45 -9.97
N ASP A 91 -2.29 7.26 -9.29
CA ASP A 91 -1.90 8.42 -8.50
C ASP A 91 -2.14 8.08 -7.02
N GLU A 92 -1.09 7.58 -6.38
CA GLU A 92 -1.10 6.99 -5.04
C GLU A 92 -0.74 8.01 -3.97
N TRP A 93 -1.51 8.03 -2.89
CA TRP A 93 -1.26 8.83 -1.68
C TRP A 93 -1.10 7.91 -0.48
N TYR A 94 -0.02 8.07 0.29
CA TYR A 94 0.34 7.19 1.41
C TYR A 94 0.10 7.89 2.74
N TYR A 95 -0.87 7.41 3.50
CA TYR A 95 -1.21 7.94 4.82
C TYR A 95 -0.55 7.13 5.93
N LEU A 96 -0.05 7.82 6.95
CA LEU A 96 0.39 7.17 8.18
C LEU A 96 -0.83 6.67 8.96
N ALA A 97 -0.70 5.52 9.60
CA ALA A 97 -1.66 5.04 10.56
C ALA A 97 -0.94 4.23 11.66
N ARG A 98 -1.50 4.19 12.87
CA ARG A 98 -1.00 3.36 13.98
C ARG A 98 -2.11 2.52 14.57
N THR A 99 -1.77 1.29 14.96
CA THR A 99 -2.70 0.34 15.59
C THR A 99 -2.04 -0.39 16.76
N THR A 100 -2.84 -0.86 17.71
CA THR A 100 -2.42 -1.85 18.72
C THR A 100 -2.89 -3.26 18.38
N ARG A 101 -3.71 -3.42 17.32
CA ARG A 101 -4.18 -4.70 16.80
C ARG A 101 -3.20 -5.23 15.76
N THR A 102 -2.69 -6.44 15.98
CA THR A 102 -1.77 -7.13 15.05
C THR A 102 -2.41 -8.35 14.38
N ASP A 103 -3.51 -8.87 14.94
CA ASP A 103 -4.32 -9.92 14.32
C ASP A 103 -5.03 -9.36 13.08
N THR A 104 -4.88 -10.06 11.95
CA THR A 104 -5.50 -9.69 10.68
C THR A 104 -6.57 -10.70 10.28
N ALA A 105 -7.68 -10.18 9.77
CA ALA A 105 -8.80 -10.97 9.28
C ALA A 105 -9.42 -10.26 8.06
N PRO A 106 -8.87 -10.48 6.84
CA PRO A 106 -9.43 -9.93 5.62
C PRO A 106 -10.89 -10.35 5.45
N GLN A 107 -11.78 -9.40 5.15
CA GLN A 107 -13.23 -9.62 5.18
C GLN A 107 -13.97 -9.00 3.99
N GLY A 108 -13.31 -8.13 3.21
CA GLY A 108 -13.92 -7.40 2.09
C GLY A 108 -13.17 -7.52 0.77
N LEU A 109 -12.26 -8.48 0.63
CA LEU A 109 -11.45 -8.63 -0.59
C LEU A 109 -12.33 -8.70 -1.85
N THR A 110 -11.91 -8.03 -2.91
CA THR A 110 -12.48 -8.18 -4.24
C THR A 110 -12.18 -9.58 -4.80
N ASP A 111 -12.86 -9.97 -5.87
CA ASP A 111 -12.57 -11.25 -6.53
C ASP A 111 -11.16 -11.29 -7.12
N LEU A 112 -10.61 -10.14 -7.50
CA LEU A 112 -9.24 -10.05 -7.99
C LEU A 112 -8.26 -10.30 -6.85
N GLU A 113 -8.38 -9.56 -5.73
CA GLU A 113 -7.53 -9.74 -4.55
C GLU A 113 -7.61 -11.16 -3.98
N ARG A 114 -8.79 -11.78 -3.94
CA ARG A 114 -8.93 -13.19 -3.52
C ARG A 114 -8.10 -14.16 -4.36
N ARG A 115 -7.80 -13.83 -5.61
CA ARG A 115 -6.99 -14.66 -6.52
C ARG A 115 -5.52 -14.24 -6.57
N SER A 116 -5.17 -13.11 -6.00
CA SER A 116 -3.86 -12.47 -6.19
C SER A 116 -3.17 -12.06 -4.89
N VAL A 117 -3.79 -12.24 -3.73
CA VAL A 117 -3.21 -11.95 -2.42
C VAL A 117 -3.06 -13.24 -1.63
N ALA A 118 -1.82 -13.60 -1.30
CA ALA A 118 -1.49 -14.85 -0.63
C ALA A 118 -1.41 -14.70 0.90
N GLY A 119 -1.25 -13.48 1.42
CA GLY A 119 -1.19 -13.26 2.86
C GLY A 119 -0.80 -11.84 3.26
N LEU A 120 -0.67 -11.66 4.58
CA LEU A 120 -0.22 -10.41 5.19
C LEU A 120 0.91 -10.69 6.17
N ARG A 121 1.82 -9.74 6.32
CA ARG A 121 2.92 -9.83 7.26
C ARG A 121 3.31 -8.46 7.81
N TRP A 122 3.66 -8.44 9.09
CA TRP A 122 4.31 -7.30 9.74
C TRP A 122 5.82 -7.36 9.50
N TRP A 123 6.38 -6.28 9.00
CA TRP A 123 7.78 -6.15 8.62
C TRP A 123 8.46 -5.02 9.38
N THR A 124 9.62 -5.29 9.96
CA THR A 124 10.53 -4.24 10.44
C THR A 124 11.26 -3.59 9.27
N SER A 125 11.72 -2.34 9.44
CA SER A 125 12.59 -1.68 8.47
C SER A 125 13.88 -2.46 8.19
N ALA A 126 14.42 -3.15 9.19
CA ALA A 126 15.62 -3.98 9.05
C ALA A 126 15.38 -5.26 8.21
N GLU A 127 14.23 -5.92 8.37
CA GLU A 127 13.85 -7.04 7.51
C GLU A 127 13.67 -6.57 6.06
N LEU A 128 13.02 -5.41 5.84
CA LEU A 128 12.85 -4.84 4.50
C LEU A 128 14.19 -4.47 3.85
N LEU A 129 15.17 -3.99 4.61
CA LEU A 129 16.52 -3.68 4.10
C LEU A 129 17.35 -4.93 3.74
N SER A 130 17.01 -6.09 4.29
CA SER A 130 17.78 -7.32 4.12
C SER A 130 17.10 -8.36 3.24
N THR A 131 15.81 -8.18 2.93
CA THR A 131 15.07 -9.11 2.07
C THR A 131 15.56 -9.07 0.63
N ARG A 132 15.34 -10.18 -0.07
CA ARG A 132 15.49 -10.29 -1.52
C ARG A 132 14.13 -10.33 -2.24
N GLU A 133 13.04 -10.30 -1.48
CA GLU A 133 11.69 -10.26 -2.01
C GLU A 133 11.40 -8.88 -2.61
N THR A 134 10.57 -8.83 -3.65
CA THR A 134 10.15 -7.58 -4.27
C THR A 134 9.22 -6.83 -3.33
N VAL A 135 9.52 -5.55 -3.06
CA VAL A 135 8.67 -4.70 -2.22
C VAL A 135 8.42 -3.38 -2.94
N TYR A 136 7.16 -2.98 -2.98
CA TYR A 136 6.74 -1.69 -3.53
C TYR A 136 6.13 -0.78 -2.45
N PRO A 137 6.47 0.53 -2.43
CA PRO A 137 7.47 1.18 -3.28
C PRO A 137 8.89 0.63 -3.08
N THR A 138 9.73 0.63 -4.13
CA THR A 138 11.12 0.08 -4.05
C THR A 138 11.96 0.71 -2.93
N ARG A 139 11.67 1.95 -2.57
CA ARG A 139 12.34 2.68 -1.47
C ARG A 139 11.63 2.57 -0.12
N LEU A 140 10.63 1.69 0.03
CA LEU A 140 9.83 1.60 1.26
C LEU A 140 10.69 1.41 2.51
N ALA A 141 11.73 0.58 2.43
CA ALA A 141 12.61 0.31 3.56
C ALA A 141 13.32 1.57 4.08
N GLU A 142 13.87 2.38 3.17
CA GLU A 142 14.52 3.66 3.48
C GLU A 142 13.52 4.68 4.00
N LEU A 143 12.37 4.80 3.32
CA LEU A 143 11.31 5.73 3.68
C LEU A 143 10.73 5.43 5.07
N LEU A 144 10.52 4.15 5.39
CA LEU A 144 10.07 3.71 6.70
C LEU A 144 11.12 4.03 7.77
N ARG A 145 12.40 3.76 7.50
CA ARG A 145 13.46 4.11 8.45
C ARG A 145 13.49 5.61 8.74
N THR A 146 13.48 6.47 7.71
CA THR A 146 13.43 7.92 7.90
C THR A 146 12.19 8.35 8.68
N LEU A 147 11.03 7.78 8.37
CA LEU A 147 9.79 8.05 9.10
C LEU A 147 9.90 7.71 10.60
N LEU A 148 10.57 6.60 10.95
CA LEU A 148 10.75 6.18 12.34
C LEU A 148 11.80 7.03 13.07
N ASP A 149 12.89 7.39 12.39
CA ASP A 149 13.99 8.17 12.97
C ASP A 149 13.65 9.66 13.12
N GLU A 150 12.94 10.24 12.15
CA GLU A 150 12.70 11.69 12.04
C GLU A 150 11.23 12.09 12.24
N GLY A 151 10.31 11.13 12.20
CA GLY A 151 8.87 11.35 12.22
C GLY A 151 8.28 11.66 10.84
N PRO A 152 6.97 11.93 10.76
CA PRO A 152 6.31 12.29 9.51
C PRO A 152 6.90 13.56 8.90
N PRO A 153 7.04 13.65 7.56
CA PRO A 153 7.52 14.87 6.93
C PRO A 153 6.52 16.01 7.13
N ARG A 154 7.02 17.25 7.20
CA ARG A 154 6.15 18.44 7.34
C ARG A 154 5.22 18.64 6.14
N ASP A 155 5.74 18.35 4.95
CA ASP A 155 5.02 18.37 3.68
C ASP A 155 5.14 16.99 3.02
N PRO A 156 4.10 16.51 2.32
CA PRO A 156 4.16 15.21 1.64
C PRO A 156 5.32 15.12 0.65
N LEU A 157 6.11 14.05 0.73
CA LEU A 157 7.20 13.83 -0.22
C LEU A 157 6.65 13.26 -1.54
N VAL A 158 7.04 13.85 -2.65
CA VAL A 158 6.75 13.29 -3.98
C VAL A 158 7.81 12.25 -4.29
N LEU A 159 7.41 10.98 -4.38
CA LEU A 159 8.29 9.88 -4.74
C LEU A 159 8.51 9.86 -6.26
N ALA A 160 9.68 9.38 -6.67
CA ALA A 160 9.97 9.19 -8.08
C ALA A 160 8.94 8.26 -8.73
N PRO A 161 8.53 8.51 -9.98
CA PRO A 161 7.61 7.62 -10.67
C PRO A 161 8.20 6.23 -10.84
N GLU A 162 7.37 5.20 -10.67
CA GLU A 162 7.76 3.81 -10.87
C GLU A 162 6.91 3.23 -12.01
N ILE A 163 7.56 3.07 -13.17
CA ILE A 163 6.92 2.60 -14.41
C ILE A 163 7.60 1.30 -14.80
N VAL A 164 6.84 0.21 -14.73
CA VAL A 164 7.24 -1.16 -15.06
C VAL A 164 6.53 -1.61 -16.33
#